data_AF-A0AAD3TA82-F1
#
_entry.id   AF-A0AAD3TA82-F1
#
_cell.length_a   1.000
_cell.length_b   1.000
_cell.length_c   1.000
_cell.angle_alpha   90.00
_cell.angle_beta   90.00
_cell.angle_gamma   90.00
#
_symmetry.space_group_name_H-M   'P 1'
#
loop_
_entity.id
_entity.type
_entity.pdbx_description
1 polymer ?
#
loop_
_entity_poly.entity_id
_entity_poly.type
_entity_poly.pdbx_seq_one_letter_code
_entity_poly.pdbx_strand_id
1 'polypeptide(L)'
;MGKPLQHYVHQAAVGITTWGKRSSFQWLASVLISVLVVGVTFLALEKGKRMPEDLTTAFPISDHRSNNEDNKPSPTWCDLFSGTWVFDNQNYPLYTEGECQFVSDELGCETFGRKDLTYQFWRWQPHHCDLPRFNGTTLLEWLRNKRLVFVGDSLNRGQWMSMVCLVGKIIPPSLKSMNINGSLFTFKAIVSYT
;
A
#
# COMPACT_ATOMS: atom_id res chain seq x y z
N MET A 1 80.36 -2.42 -40.44
CA MET A 1 80.41 -0.94 -40.34
C MET A 1 79.41 -0.39 -41.35
N GLY A 2 78.27 0.21 -41.05
CA GLY A 2 77.65 0.73 -39.84
C GLY A 2 76.65 1.76 -40.36
N LYS A 3 75.36 1.41 -40.44
CA LYS A 3 74.28 2.38 -40.75
C LYS A 3 73.52 2.64 -39.46
N PRO A 4 73.42 3.89 -38.97
CA PRO A 4 72.58 4.19 -37.83
C PRO A 4 71.14 4.47 -38.26
N LEU A 5 70.20 3.86 -37.52
CA LEU A 5 68.87 4.42 -37.23
C LEU A 5 69.07 5.76 -36.49
N GLN A 6 68.19 6.75 -36.43
CA GLN A 6 66.73 6.82 -36.39
C GLN A 6 66.39 8.31 -36.55
N HIS A 7 65.18 8.69 -36.96
CA HIS A 7 64.27 9.38 -36.05
C HIS A 7 62.92 9.64 -36.72
N TYR A 8 61.92 9.22 -35.97
CA TYR A 8 60.51 9.23 -36.28
C TYR A 8 59.94 10.55 -35.74
N VAL A 9 59.24 11.31 -36.59
CA VAL A 9 58.38 12.42 -36.16
C VAL A 9 56.98 12.11 -36.66
N HIS A 10 56.09 11.72 -35.74
CA HIS A 10 54.66 11.69 -36.00
C HIS A 10 54.12 13.12 -35.95
N GLN A 11 53.74 13.67 -37.09
CA GLN A 11 52.84 14.82 -37.13
C GLN A 11 51.40 14.33 -37.10
N ALA A 12 50.68 14.69 -36.04
CA ALA A 12 49.24 14.54 -35.95
C ALA A 12 48.57 15.51 -36.93
N ALA A 13 47.96 14.99 -37.98
CA ALA A 13 47.03 15.75 -38.82
C ALA A 13 45.62 15.58 -38.25
N VAL A 14 45.11 16.62 -37.59
CA VAL A 14 43.69 16.74 -37.23
C VAL A 14 42.91 16.97 -38.52
N GLY A 15 42.32 15.89 -39.06
CA GLY A 15 41.42 15.95 -40.21
C GLY A 15 40.01 16.35 -39.79
N ILE A 16 39.65 17.61 -39.99
CA ILE A 16 38.24 18.05 -40.00
C ILE A 16 37.70 17.82 -41.43
N THR A 17 36.76 16.90 -41.61
CA THR A 17 35.71 16.89 -42.67
C THR A 17 34.74 15.73 -42.36
N THR A 18 33.50 15.96 -41.93
CA THR A 18 32.35 16.30 -42.80
C THR A 18 31.20 16.82 -41.91
N TRP A 19 31.13 18.14 -41.73
CA TRP A 19 29.98 18.81 -41.11
C TRP A 19 28.98 19.17 -42.21
N GLY A 20 27.74 18.68 -42.15
CA GLY A 20 26.69 19.20 -43.05
C GLY A 20 25.40 18.40 -43.25
N LYS A 21 25.37 17.06 -43.03
CA LYS A 21 24.11 16.29 -43.21
C LYS A 21 23.80 15.23 -42.15
N ARG A 22 24.78 14.83 -41.33
CA ARG A 22 24.56 13.80 -40.29
C ARG A 22 23.91 14.36 -39.01
N SER A 23 24.07 15.66 -38.74
CA SER A 23 23.54 16.32 -37.54
C SER A 23 22.00 16.38 -37.53
N SER A 24 21.38 16.79 -38.65
CA SER A 24 19.92 16.96 -38.74
C SER A 24 19.12 15.68 -38.47
N PHE A 25 19.58 14.53 -39.00
CA PHE A 25 18.94 13.24 -38.74
C PHE A 25 19.09 12.78 -37.29
N GLN A 26 20.19 13.14 -36.62
CA GLN A 26 20.40 12.83 -35.20
C GLN A 26 19.47 13.65 -34.31
N TRP A 27 19.27 14.94 -34.62
CA TRP A 27 18.30 15.78 -33.92
C TRP A 27 16.87 15.30 -34.10
N LEU A 28 16.48 14.91 -35.33
CA LEU A 28 15.15 14.36 -35.59
C LEU A 28 14.93 13.03 -34.87
N ALA A 29 15.93 12.14 -34.86
CA ALA A 29 15.86 10.88 -34.12
C ALA A 29 15.73 11.11 -32.61
N SER A 30 16.49 12.05 -32.04
CA SER A 30 16.38 12.38 -30.60
C SER A 30 15.01 12.94 -30.23
N VAL A 31 14.46 13.85 -31.05
CA VAL A 31 13.11 14.40 -30.83
C VAL A 31 12.05 13.31 -30.92
N LEU A 32 12.14 12.42 -31.91
CA LEU A 32 11.23 11.28 -32.06
C LEU A 32 11.31 10.32 -30.86
N ILE A 33 12.51 10.00 -30.37
CA ILE A 33 12.69 9.15 -29.19
C ILE A 33 12.10 9.82 -27.95
N SER A 34 12.32 11.12 -27.75
CA SER A 34 11.72 11.85 -26.62
C SER A 34 10.19 11.85 -26.69
N VAL A 35 9.60 12.06 -27.87
CA VAL A 35 8.14 12.02 -28.05
C VAL A 35 7.60 10.61 -27.80
N LEU A 36 8.29 9.56 -28.26
CA LEU A 36 7.90 8.18 -28.00
C LEU A 36 7.98 7.84 -26.51
N VAL A 37 9.05 8.24 -25.81
CA VAL A 37 9.20 8.02 -24.37
C VAL A 37 8.11 8.76 -23.60
N VAL A 38 7.85 10.02 -23.92
CA VAL A 38 6.78 10.82 -23.28
C VAL A 38 5.39 10.24 -23.58
N GLY A 39 5.14 9.78 -24.80
CA GLY A 39 3.87 9.14 -25.17
C GLY A 39 3.67 7.82 -24.44
N VAL A 40 4.70 6.97 -24.35
CA VAL A 40 4.64 5.70 -23.61
C VAL A 40 4.45 5.93 -22.12
N THR A 41 5.14 6.91 -21.51
CA THR A 41 4.94 7.22 -20.09
C THR A 41 3.56 7.83 -19.84
N PHE A 42 3.06 8.71 -20.71
CA PHE A 42 1.71 9.26 -20.60
C PHE A 42 0.63 8.17 -20.71
N LEU A 43 0.75 7.26 -21.68
CA LEU A 43 -0.16 6.11 -21.82
C LEU A 43 -0.07 5.14 -20.65
N ALA A 44 1.12 4.93 -20.09
CA ALA A 44 1.31 4.13 -18.88
C ALA A 44 0.71 4.81 -17.64
N LEU A 45 0.77 6.14 -17.55
CA LEU A 45 0.15 6.92 -16.48
C LEU A 45 -1.39 6.92 -16.57
N GLU A 46 -1.96 6.97 -17.78
CA GLU A 46 -3.41 6.79 -17.96
C GLU A 46 -3.87 5.37 -17.60
N LYS A 47 -3.11 4.34 -17.99
CA LYS A 47 -3.39 2.96 -17.56
C LYS A 47 -3.20 2.76 -16.06
N GLY A 48 -2.27 3.48 -15.44
CA GLY A 48 -2.02 3.47 -14.00
C GLY A 48 -3.09 4.18 -13.15
N LYS A 49 -3.98 4.98 -13.77
CA LYS A 49 -5.10 5.64 -13.08
C LYS A 49 -6.40 4.83 -13.09
N ARG A 50 -6.48 3.70 -13.79
CA ARG A 50 -7.60 2.76 -13.59
C ARG A 50 -7.31 1.89 -12.38
N MET A 51 -7.64 2.45 -11.21
CA MET A 51 -7.95 1.67 -10.02
C MET A 51 -9.06 0.67 -10.41
N PRO A 52 -8.93 -0.63 -10.09
CA PRO A 52 -10.01 -1.57 -10.32
C PRO A 52 -11.24 -1.10 -9.53
N GLU A 53 -12.36 -0.96 -10.22
CA GLU A 53 -13.72 -0.77 -9.70
C GLU A 53 -14.20 -2.04 -8.99
N ASP A 54 -13.35 -2.62 -8.13
CA ASP A 54 -13.56 -3.92 -7.50
C ASP A 54 -13.46 -3.84 -5.97
N LEU A 55 -13.24 -2.63 -5.43
CA LEU A 55 -13.34 -2.36 -3.99
C LEU A 55 -14.75 -1.89 -3.59
N THR A 56 -15.49 -1.26 -4.49
CA THR A 56 -16.87 -0.82 -4.27
C THR A 56 -17.88 -1.96 -4.30
N THR A 57 -17.56 -3.05 -5.02
CA THR A 57 -18.40 -4.25 -5.13
C THR A 57 -18.23 -5.24 -3.98
N ALA A 58 -17.18 -5.10 -3.16
CA ALA A 58 -16.92 -5.98 -2.01
C ALA A 58 -17.75 -5.62 -0.76
N PHE A 59 -18.35 -4.42 -0.72
CA PHE A 59 -19.25 -3.98 0.36
C PHE A 59 -20.60 -3.56 -0.24
N PRO A 60 -21.64 -4.41 -0.18
CA PRO A 60 -22.97 -3.97 -0.56
C PRO A 60 -23.44 -2.97 0.51
N ILE A 61 -23.32 -1.67 0.22
CA ILE A 61 -24.17 -0.68 0.87
C ILE A 61 -25.57 -0.99 0.34
N SER A 62 -26.38 -1.67 1.14
CA SER A 62 -27.77 -1.98 0.81
C SER A 62 -28.54 -0.68 0.59
N ASP A 63 -28.58 -0.20 -0.65
CA ASP A 63 -29.48 0.87 -1.06
C ASP A 63 -30.89 0.26 -1.17
N HIS A 64 -31.60 0.21 -0.05
CA HIS A 64 -33.03 -0.05 -0.05
C HIS A 64 -33.73 1.15 -0.71
N ARG A 65 -33.85 1.09 -2.04
CA ARG A 65 -34.64 2.04 -2.83
C ARG A 65 -36.13 1.82 -2.55
N SER A 66 -36.63 2.41 -1.46
CA SER A 66 -38.06 2.63 -1.25
C SER A 66 -38.47 3.88 -2.03
N ASN A 67 -39.34 3.71 -3.02
CA ASN A 67 -39.96 4.80 -3.75
C ASN A 67 -41.05 5.42 -2.86
N ASN A 68 -40.75 6.56 -2.24
CA ASN A 68 -41.76 7.52 -1.80
C ASN A 68 -41.23 8.93 -2.05
N GLU A 69 -41.95 9.67 -2.89
CA GLU A 69 -41.78 11.10 -3.11
C GLU A 69 -42.27 11.84 -1.87
N ASP A 70 -41.35 12.30 -1.02
CA ASP A 70 -41.55 13.39 -0.06
C ASP A 70 -40.17 13.81 0.48
N ASN A 71 -39.76 15.05 0.20
CA ASN A 71 -38.58 15.79 0.73
C ASN A 71 -37.51 14.94 1.47
N LYS A 72 -36.83 14.02 0.77
CA LYS A 72 -35.74 13.24 1.34
C LYS A 72 -34.47 14.09 1.32
N PRO A 73 -33.81 14.38 2.46
CA PRO A 73 -32.48 14.96 2.42
C PRO A 73 -31.62 14.06 1.52
N SER A 74 -30.89 14.67 0.59
CA SER A 74 -29.93 13.99 -0.30
C SER A 74 -29.17 12.93 0.51
N PRO A 75 -28.91 11.73 -0.03
CA PRO A 75 -28.21 10.68 0.71
C PRO A 75 -26.97 11.30 1.35
N THR A 76 -26.99 11.43 2.69
CA THR A 76 -25.87 11.97 3.43
C THR A 76 -24.74 10.99 3.23
N TRP A 77 -23.80 11.41 2.39
CA TRP A 77 -22.56 10.68 2.16
C TRP A 77 -21.92 10.36 3.51
N CYS A 78 -21.51 9.11 3.67
CA CYS A 78 -20.90 8.61 4.90
C CYS A 78 -19.44 9.07 4.94
N ASP A 79 -19.18 10.20 5.59
CA ASP A 79 -17.80 10.61 5.88
C ASP A 79 -17.20 9.74 6.99
N LEU A 80 -16.31 8.83 6.62
CA LEU A 80 -15.64 7.95 7.60
C LEU A 80 -14.69 8.72 8.52
N PHE A 81 -14.28 9.93 8.16
CA PHE A 81 -13.31 10.74 8.91
C PHE A 81 -13.97 11.81 9.79
N SER A 82 -15.29 11.97 9.70
CA SER A 82 -16.06 12.91 10.52
C SER A 82 -16.99 12.16 11.48
N GLY A 83 -16.72 12.31 12.77
CA GLY A 83 -17.37 11.51 13.80
C GLY A 83 -16.87 11.83 15.20
N THR A 84 -17.20 10.93 16.13
CA THR A 84 -16.84 11.06 17.54
C THR A 84 -16.38 9.73 18.11
N TRP A 85 -15.52 9.78 19.13
CA TRP A 85 -15.20 8.62 19.94
C TRP A 85 -16.35 8.28 20.88
N VAL A 86 -16.77 7.02 20.89
CA VAL A 86 -17.83 6.48 21.74
C VAL A 86 -17.26 5.36 22.59
N PHE A 87 -17.60 5.33 23.87
CA PHE A 87 -17.19 4.28 24.79
C PHE A 87 -18.09 3.04 24.62
N ASP A 88 -17.49 1.88 24.39
CA ASP A 88 -18.16 0.59 24.17
C ASP A 88 -17.36 -0.54 24.81
N ASN A 89 -17.67 -0.84 26.07
CA ASN A 89 -17.05 -1.95 26.80
C ASN A 89 -17.67 -3.32 26.52
N GLN A 90 -18.70 -3.39 25.67
CA GLN A 90 -19.37 -4.65 25.33
C GLN A 90 -18.77 -5.28 24.07
N ASN A 91 -18.38 -4.45 23.09
CA ASN A 91 -17.87 -4.92 21.80
C ASN A 91 -16.37 -4.71 21.57
N TYR A 92 -15.72 -3.85 22.36
CA TYR A 92 -14.29 -3.56 22.26
C TYR A 92 -13.52 -4.06 23.49
N PRO A 93 -12.21 -4.33 23.37
CA PRO A 93 -11.42 -4.26 22.14
C PRO A 93 -11.69 -5.44 21.19
N LEU A 94 -11.32 -5.28 19.92
CA LEU A 94 -11.48 -6.34 18.90
C LEU A 94 -10.54 -7.54 19.15
N TYR A 95 -9.40 -7.30 19.78
CA TYR A 95 -8.45 -8.30 20.28
C TYR A 95 -7.84 -7.80 21.58
N THR A 96 -7.40 -8.71 22.45
CA THR A 96 -6.62 -8.35 23.64
C THR A 96 -5.12 -8.51 23.37
N GLU A 97 -4.28 -7.81 24.13
CA GLU A 97 -2.82 -7.85 23.95
C GLU A 97 -2.27 -9.29 24.05
N GLY A 98 -2.73 -10.04 25.06
CA GLY A 98 -2.32 -11.44 25.27
C GLY A 98 -2.79 -12.43 24.19
N GLU A 99 -3.83 -12.11 23.41
CA GLU A 99 -4.27 -12.94 22.29
C GLU A 99 -3.33 -12.84 21.07
N CYS A 100 -2.59 -11.73 20.95
CA CYS A 100 -1.75 -11.47 19.79
C CYS A 100 -0.28 -11.85 20.03
N GLN A 101 0.11 -13.00 19.49
CA GLN A 101 1.46 -13.58 19.62
C GLN A 101 2.58 -12.77 18.95
N PHE A 102 2.24 -11.72 18.20
CA PHE A 102 3.19 -10.93 17.41
C PHE A 102 3.35 -9.49 17.91
N VAL A 103 2.66 -9.11 18.99
CA VAL A 103 2.82 -7.77 19.59
C VAL A 103 4.30 -7.60 19.95
N SER A 104 4.92 -6.59 19.35
CA SER A 104 6.28 -6.19 19.72
C SER A 104 6.28 -5.51 21.08
N ASP A 105 7.39 -5.62 21.80
CA ASP A 105 7.54 -5.00 23.12
C ASP A 105 7.17 -3.50 23.12
N GLU A 106 7.54 -2.79 22.06
CA GLU A 106 7.25 -1.36 21.86
C GLU A 106 5.75 -1.00 21.84
N LEU A 107 4.87 -1.99 21.64
CA LEU A 107 3.41 -1.83 21.51
C LEU A 107 2.63 -2.49 22.65
N GLY A 108 3.31 -3.17 23.60
CA GLY A 108 2.70 -3.96 24.66
C GLY A 108 2.39 -3.17 25.94
N CYS A 109 1.54 -2.14 25.88
CA CYS A 109 1.31 -1.26 27.03
C CYS A 109 0.89 -2.01 28.31
N GLU A 110 0.02 -3.01 28.22
CA GLU A 110 -0.44 -3.79 29.36
C GLU A 110 0.70 -4.65 29.93
N THR A 111 1.43 -5.35 29.07
CA THR A 111 2.60 -6.16 29.44
C THR A 111 3.69 -5.31 30.12
N PHE A 112 3.87 -4.06 29.68
CA PHE A 112 4.84 -3.11 30.25
C PHE A 112 4.29 -2.28 31.42
N GLY A 113 3.18 -2.72 32.03
CA GLY A 113 2.76 -2.27 33.35
C GLY A 113 1.68 -1.19 33.37
N ARG A 114 1.08 -0.85 32.23
CA ARG A 114 -0.10 0.02 32.21
C ARG A 114 -1.30 -0.71 32.79
N LYS A 115 -1.92 -0.11 33.82
CA LYS A 115 -3.06 -0.71 34.55
C LYS A 115 -4.42 -0.14 34.13
N ASP A 116 -4.44 1.08 33.58
CA ASP A 116 -5.67 1.69 33.07
C ASP A 116 -5.95 1.14 31.66
N LEU A 117 -6.86 0.16 31.54
CA LEU A 117 -7.20 -0.47 30.26
C LEU A 117 -8.43 0.15 29.58
N THR A 118 -9.01 1.20 30.16
CA THR A 118 -10.23 1.84 29.63
C THR A 118 -10.04 2.49 28.26
N TYR A 119 -8.80 2.79 27.87
CA TYR A 119 -8.49 3.29 26.53
C TYR A 119 -8.82 2.28 25.42
N GLN A 120 -8.87 0.99 25.74
CA GLN A 120 -9.14 -0.09 24.78
C GLN A 120 -10.62 -0.17 24.37
N PHE A 121 -11.52 0.46 25.14
CA PHE A 121 -12.97 0.40 24.95
C PHE A 121 -13.53 1.55 24.09
N TRP A 122 -12.68 2.36 23.47
CA TRP A 122 -13.14 3.44 22.60
C TRP A 122 -13.25 2.99 21.15
N ARG A 123 -14.40 3.31 20.54
CA ARG A 123 -14.65 3.09 19.11
C ARG A 123 -14.95 4.40 18.40
N TRP A 124 -14.56 4.48 17.14
CA TRP A 124 -14.90 5.61 16.27
C TRP A 124 -16.32 5.43 15.72
N GLN A 125 -17.16 6.47 15.82
CA GLN A 125 -18.51 6.51 15.27
C GLN A 125 -18.64 7.67 14.27
N PRO A 126 -18.72 7.41 12.96
CA PRO A 126 -19.04 8.42 11.97
C PRO A 126 -20.42 9.04 12.20
N HIS A 127 -20.61 10.31 11.84
CA HIS A 127 -21.86 11.04 12.11
C HIS A 127 -23.09 10.54 11.33
N HIS A 128 -22.89 10.06 10.10
CA HIS A 128 -23.99 9.77 9.17
C HIS A 128 -24.16 8.28 8.85
N CYS A 129 -23.42 7.41 9.53
CA CYS A 129 -23.39 5.98 9.26
C CYS A 129 -22.74 5.18 10.41
N ASP A 130 -23.06 3.89 10.47
CA ASP A 130 -22.40 2.94 11.35
C ASP A 130 -21.30 2.16 10.62
N LEU A 131 -20.17 1.97 11.29
CA LEU A 131 -19.12 1.10 10.78
C LEU A 131 -19.54 -0.37 10.97
N PRO A 132 -19.42 -1.22 9.95
CA PRO A 132 -19.65 -2.65 10.12
C PRO A 132 -18.64 -3.22 11.11
N ARG A 133 -19.07 -4.18 11.93
CA ARG A 133 -18.16 -4.89 12.84
C ARG A 133 -17.07 -5.58 12.01
N PHE A 134 -15.82 -5.44 12.46
CA PHE A 134 -14.68 -6.07 11.79
C PHE A 134 -14.87 -7.59 11.69
N ASN A 135 -14.72 -8.12 10.48
CA ASN A 135 -14.73 -9.54 10.20
C ASN A 135 -13.41 -9.95 9.54
N GLY A 136 -12.54 -10.59 10.31
CA GLY A 136 -11.23 -11.04 9.83
C GLY A 136 -11.33 -12.05 8.68
N THR A 137 -12.36 -12.88 8.65
CA THR A 137 -12.59 -13.87 7.59
C THR A 137 -12.85 -13.16 6.26
N THR A 138 -13.72 -12.15 6.26
CA THR A 138 -13.99 -11.34 5.06
C THR A 138 -12.72 -10.65 4.55
N LEU A 139 -11.91 -10.08 5.44
CA LEU A 139 -10.64 -9.45 5.05
C LEU A 139 -9.66 -10.46 4.44
N LEU A 140 -9.50 -11.64 5.07
CA LEU A 140 -8.58 -12.67 4.58
C LEU A 140 -9.03 -13.27 3.24
N GLU A 141 -10.34 -13.42 3.04
CA GLU A 141 -10.92 -13.82 1.75
C GLU A 141 -10.62 -12.80 0.66
N TRP A 142 -10.81 -11.51 0.96
CA TRP A 142 -10.50 -10.44 0.02
C TRP A 142 -9.00 -10.39 -0.32
N LEU A 143 -8.14 -10.74 0.64
CA LEU A 143 -6.68 -10.83 0.47
C LEU A 143 -6.21 -12.20 -0.07
N ARG A 144 -7.10 -13.12 -0.40
CA ARG A 144 -6.72 -14.44 -0.93
C ARG A 144 -5.86 -14.29 -2.18
N ASN A 145 -4.72 -14.98 -2.19
CA ASN A 145 -3.73 -14.94 -3.27
C ASN A 145 -3.17 -13.52 -3.58
N LYS A 146 -3.36 -12.56 -2.68
CA LYS A 146 -2.85 -11.19 -2.79
C LYS A 146 -1.83 -10.95 -1.67
N ARG A 147 -1.11 -9.83 -1.79
CA ARG A 147 -0.20 -9.34 -0.75
C ARG A 147 -0.57 -7.90 -0.44
N LEU A 148 -0.88 -7.62 0.81
CA LEU A 148 -1.05 -6.27 1.32
C LEU A 148 0.27 -5.83 1.97
N VAL A 149 0.79 -4.68 1.56
CA VAL A 149 2.09 -4.17 2.04
C VAL A 149 1.89 -2.77 2.61
N PHE A 150 2.38 -2.56 3.82
CA PHE A 150 2.45 -1.25 4.47
C PHE A 150 3.86 -0.70 4.26
N VAL A 151 3.97 0.50 3.72
CA VAL A 151 5.25 1.17 3.44
C VAL A 151 5.19 2.56 4.07
N GLY A 152 6.15 2.87 4.93
CA GLY A 152 6.19 4.14 5.61
C GLY A 152 7.10 4.10 6.83
N ASP A 153 6.73 4.89 7.83
CA ASP A 153 7.49 5.06 9.07
C ASP A 153 7.02 4.10 10.18
N SER A 154 7.37 4.41 11.42
CA SER A 154 6.97 3.66 12.59
C SER A 154 5.45 3.67 12.85
N LEU A 155 4.72 4.71 12.43
CA LEU A 155 3.26 4.74 12.57
C LEU A 155 2.61 3.72 11.65
N ASN A 156 3.09 3.61 10.41
CA ASN A 156 2.63 2.55 9.50
C ASN A 156 2.98 1.15 10.01
N ARG A 157 4.14 0.97 10.67
CA ARG A 157 4.48 -0.31 11.34
C ARG A 157 3.47 -0.65 12.43
N GLY A 158 3.05 0.34 13.24
CA GLY A 158 2.01 0.18 14.25
C GLY A 158 0.64 -0.22 13.65
N GLN A 159 0.23 0.44 12.57
CA GLN A 159 -1.01 0.09 11.85
C GLN A 159 -0.97 -1.34 11.29
N TRP A 160 0.15 -1.73 10.67
CA TRP A 160 0.36 -3.09 10.18
C TRP A 160 0.27 -4.12 11.31
N MET A 161 0.90 -3.86 12.45
CA MET A 161 0.85 -4.77 13.59
C MET A 161 -0.57 -4.93 14.15
N SER A 162 -1.32 -3.82 14.26
CA SER A 162 -2.73 -3.87 14.68
C SER A 162 -3.58 -4.75 13.73
N MET A 163 -3.38 -4.61 12.41
CA MET A 163 -4.05 -5.46 11.43
C MET A 163 -3.64 -6.94 11.56
N VAL A 164 -2.36 -7.23 11.79
CA VAL A 164 -1.87 -8.60 12.04
C VAL A 164 -2.55 -9.21 13.26
N CYS A 165 -2.71 -8.47 14.35
CA CYS A 165 -3.42 -8.95 15.53
C CYS A 165 -4.90 -9.22 15.28
N LEU A 166 -5.58 -8.30 14.56
CA LEU A 166 -6.98 -8.43 14.17
C LEU A 166 -7.25 -9.73 13.40
N VAL A 167 -6.44 -10.04 12.37
CA VAL A 167 -6.59 -11.29 11.61
C VAL A 167 -5.99 -12.49 12.33
N GLY A 168 -4.91 -12.28 13.09
CA GLY A 168 -4.19 -13.32 13.83
C GLY A 168 -5.07 -13.98 14.88
N LYS A 169 -6.04 -13.27 15.45
CA LYS A 169 -7.02 -13.80 16.40
C LYS A 169 -7.83 -14.97 15.84
N ILE A 170 -8.18 -14.94 14.56
CA ILE A 170 -9.04 -15.97 13.93
C ILE A 170 -8.24 -17.09 13.25
N ILE A 171 -6.93 -16.93 13.10
CA ILE A 171 -6.06 -17.92 12.44
C ILE A 171 -5.40 -18.83 13.49
N PRO A 172 -5.51 -20.17 13.36
CA PRO A 172 -4.82 -21.12 14.23
C PRO A 172 -3.28 -20.90 14.23
N PRO A 173 -2.59 -21.11 15.36
CA PRO A 173 -1.14 -20.95 15.46
C PRO A 173 -0.32 -21.72 14.41
N SER A 174 -0.74 -22.93 14.04
CA SER A 174 -0.06 -23.75 13.02
C SER A 174 -0.17 -23.20 11.59
N LEU A 175 -1.13 -22.31 11.35
CA LEU A 175 -1.45 -21.76 10.03
C LEU A 175 -0.99 -20.31 9.86
N LYS A 176 -0.26 -19.76 10.84
CA LYS A 176 0.29 -18.41 10.78
C LYS A 176 1.77 -18.40 11.14
N SER A 177 2.53 -17.53 10.50
CA SER A 177 3.94 -17.31 10.83
C SER A 177 4.38 -15.88 10.54
N MET A 178 5.43 -15.46 11.23
CA MET A 178 6.07 -14.16 11.03
C MET A 178 7.53 -14.36 10.67
N ASN A 179 7.98 -13.66 9.64
CA ASN A 179 9.38 -13.63 9.20
C ASN A 179 9.85 -12.18 9.08
N ILE A 180 11.02 -11.89 9.63
CA ILE A 180 11.62 -10.56 9.60
C ILE A 180 12.90 -10.66 8.79
N ASN A 181 13.00 -9.87 7.73
CA ASN A 181 14.18 -9.80 6.88
C ASN A 181 14.57 -8.33 6.67
N GLY A 182 15.49 -7.84 7.51
CA GLY A 182 15.90 -6.45 7.50
C GLY A 182 14.72 -5.50 7.74
N SER A 183 14.42 -4.65 6.76
CA SER A 183 13.29 -3.72 6.80
C SER A 183 11.94 -4.34 6.44
N LEU A 184 11.90 -5.59 5.98
CA LEU A 184 10.68 -6.27 5.55
C LEU A 184 10.16 -7.22 6.62
N PHE A 185 8.99 -6.90 7.15
CA PHE A 185 8.25 -7.75 8.10
C PHE A 185 7.12 -8.45 7.34
N THR A 186 7.16 -9.79 7.31
CA THR A 186 6.22 -10.61 6.57
C THR A 186 5.40 -11.46 7.51
N PHE A 187 4.09 -11.20 7.55
CA PHE A 187 3.11 -12.10 8.16
C PHE A 187 2.51 -13.01 7.07
N LYS A 188 2.58 -14.32 7.28
CA LYS A 188 1.98 -15.32 6.39
C LYS A 188 0.84 -16.02 7.12
N ALA A 189 -0.32 -16.06 6.48
CA ALA A 189 -1.48 -16.82 6.91
C ALA A 189 -1.85 -17.84 5.84
N ILE A 190 -2.14 -19.07 6.26
CA ILE A 190 -2.71 -20.12 5.43
C ILE A 190 -4.16 -20.24 5.83
N VAL A 191 -5.06 -19.96 4.90
CA VAL A 191 -6.49 -19.94 5.18
C VAL A 191 -7.14 -21.05 4.36
N SER A 192 -7.52 -22.12 5.05
CA SER A 192 -8.26 -23.24 4.49
C SER A 192 -9.67 -23.19 5.06
N TYR A 193 -10.64 -22.79 4.25
CA TYR A 193 -12.05 -22.88 4.62
C TYR A 193 -12.59 -24.26 4.21
N THR A 194 -13.45 -24.83 5.05
CA THR A 194 -14.40 -25.90 4.70
C THR A 194 -15.65 -25.29 4.10
#